data_AF-A0A7W6LCY2-F1
#
_entry.id   AF-A0A7W6LCY2-F1
#
_cell.length_a   1.000
_cell.length_b   1.000
_cell.length_c   1.000
_cell.angle_alpha   90.00
_cell.angle_beta   90.00
_cell.angle_gamma   90.00
#
_symmetry.space_group_name_H-M   'P 1'
#
loop_
_entity.id
_entity.type
_entity.pdbx_description
1 polymer ?
#
loop_
_entity_poly.entity_id
_entity_poly.type
_entity_poly.pdbx_seq_one_letter_code
_entity_poly.pdbx_strand_id
1 'polypeptide(L)'
;MTISVQKTIPASRMRQFNQMVDRWLEEGPIKLATNATITALDNAGIPKDEQVAIIEDRNIIMKHNMRLGLISEVFAKSLEAAVHSFRSGSEAQDEIARLIVTAVGIRQQDDSELVTFVFLTQSEADAFDAAP
;
A
#
# COMPACT_ATOMS: atom_id res chain seq x y z
N MET A 1 24.36 3.35 -7.90
CA MET A 1 23.81 4.22 -6.84
C MET A 1 22.31 4.09 -6.89
N THR A 2 21.68 3.76 -5.76
CA THR A 2 20.21 3.86 -5.60
C THR A 2 19.89 5.27 -5.09
N ILE A 3 18.99 5.96 -5.77
CA ILE A 3 18.56 7.31 -5.41
C ILE A 3 17.27 7.15 -4.61
N SER A 4 17.33 7.39 -3.30
CA SER A 4 16.20 7.15 -2.41
C SER A 4 15.73 8.42 -1.72
N VAL A 5 14.43 8.64 -1.68
CA VAL A 5 13.78 9.71 -0.90
C VAL A 5 12.88 9.06 0.14
N GLN A 6 12.91 9.59 1.36
CA GLN A 6 12.08 9.11 2.46
C GLN A 6 11.02 10.15 2.81
N LYS A 7 9.76 9.72 2.88
CA LYS A 7 8.64 10.54 3.33
C LYS A 7 7.89 9.82 4.44
N THR A 8 7.23 10.57 5.31
CA THR A 8 6.55 9.99 6.47
C THR A 8 5.04 10.06 6.28
N ILE A 9 4.35 8.93 6.49
CA ILE A 9 2.90 8.94 6.73
C ILE A 9 2.69 9.18 8.23
N PRO A 10 1.98 10.24 8.63
CA PRO A 10 1.80 10.56 10.04
C PRO A 10 1.05 9.46 10.81
N ALA A 11 1.41 9.30 12.08
CA ALA A 11 0.79 8.32 12.98
C ALA A 11 -0.75 8.46 13.09
N SER A 12 -1.28 9.69 13.02
CA SER A 12 -2.72 9.94 12.99
C SER A 12 -3.40 9.30 11.77
N ARG A 13 -2.81 9.47 10.58
CA ARG A 13 -3.31 8.90 9.34
C ARG A 13 -3.17 7.38 9.32
N MET A 14 -2.04 6.85 9.81
CA MET A 14 -1.82 5.41 9.96
C MET A 14 -2.86 4.76 10.89
N ARG A 15 -3.18 5.40 12.02
CA ARG A 15 -4.23 4.90 12.93
C ARG A 15 -5.60 4.89 12.27
N GLN A 16 -5.98 5.96 11.56
CA GLN A 16 -7.23 6.00 10.81
C GLN A 16 -7.30 4.90 9.75
N PHE A 17 -6.19 4.67 9.02
CA PHE A 17 -6.10 3.61 8.03
C PHE A 17 -6.27 2.23 8.68
N ASN A 18 -5.53 1.93 9.75
CA ASN A 18 -5.64 0.64 10.43
C ASN A 18 -7.05 0.40 10.97
N GLN A 19 -7.68 1.40 11.59
CA GLN A 19 -9.07 1.30 12.05
C GLN A 19 -10.07 1.01 10.92
N MET A 20 -9.87 1.62 9.75
CA MET A 20 -10.70 1.37 8.57
C MET A 20 -10.49 -0.06 8.04
N VAL A 21 -9.24 -0.51 7.94
CA VAL A 21 -8.88 -1.85 7.46
C VAL A 21 -9.44 -2.92 8.39
N ASP A 22 -9.25 -2.76 9.70
CA ASP A 22 -9.76 -3.70 10.70
C ASP A 22 -11.29 -3.74 10.65
N ARG A 23 -11.95 -2.58 10.56
CA ARG A 23 -13.41 -2.53 10.37
C ARG A 23 -13.84 -3.25 9.11
N TRP A 24 -13.15 -3.09 7.99
CA TRP A 24 -13.54 -3.77 6.76
C TRP A 24 -13.36 -5.30 6.83
N LEU A 25 -12.31 -5.76 7.54
CA LEU A 25 -12.07 -7.20 7.73
C LEU A 25 -13.09 -7.83 8.69
N GLU A 26 -13.48 -7.10 9.72
CA GLU A 26 -14.41 -7.56 10.75
C GLU A 26 -15.88 -7.34 10.36
N GLU A 27 -16.16 -6.29 9.59
CA GLU A 27 -17.49 -5.78 9.26
C GLU A 27 -17.61 -5.45 7.76
N GLY A 28 -18.79 -5.67 7.18
CA GLY A 28 -19.10 -5.24 5.82
C GLY A 28 -18.66 -6.21 4.70
N PRO A 29 -18.41 -5.72 3.47
CA PRO A 29 -18.31 -6.57 2.27
C PRO A 29 -17.20 -7.62 2.32
N ILE A 30 -16.06 -7.30 2.93
CA ILE A 30 -14.93 -8.23 3.00
C ILE A 30 -15.23 -9.35 3.99
N LYS A 31 -15.87 -9.06 5.13
CA LYS A 31 -16.36 -10.10 6.04
C LYS A 31 -17.38 -11.01 5.36
N LEU A 32 -18.33 -10.45 4.60
CA LEU A 32 -19.31 -11.23 3.83
C LEU A 32 -18.63 -12.15 2.81
N ALA A 33 -17.66 -11.64 2.04
CA ALA A 33 -16.88 -12.43 1.10
C ALA A 33 -16.09 -13.53 1.82
N THR A 34 -15.53 -13.24 2.99
CA THR A 34 -14.81 -14.23 3.82
C THR A 34 -15.72 -15.39 4.23
N ASN A 35 -16.94 -15.10 4.68
CA ASN A 35 -17.90 -16.13 5.07
C ASN A 35 -18.35 -16.98 3.87
N ALA A 36 -18.50 -16.37 2.69
CA ALA A 36 -18.78 -17.09 1.46
C ALA A 36 -17.63 -18.02 1.07
N THR A 37 -16.38 -17.55 1.20
CA THR A 37 -15.17 -18.37 0.98
C THR A 37 -15.12 -19.54 1.95
N ILE A 38 -15.36 -19.33 3.26
CA ILE A 38 -15.40 -20.41 4.26
C ILE A 38 -16.43 -21.47 3.85
N THR A 39 -17.64 -21.05 3.49
CA THR A 39 -18.70 -21.97 3.03
C THR A 39 -18.26 -22.77 1.80
N ALA A 40 -17.60 -22.13 0.84
CA ALA A 40 -17.10 -22.79 -0.36
C ALA A 40 -15.99 -23.82 -0.04
N LEU A 41 -15.06 -23.48 0.87
CA LEU A 41 -13.99 -24.37 1.31
C LEU A 41 -14.54 -25.57 2.10
N ASP A 42 -15.55 -25.34 2.93
CA ASP A 42 -16.28 -26.40 3.62
C ASP A 42 -16.94 -27.38 2.65
N ASN A 43 -17.62 -26.86 1.62
CA ASN A 43 -18.21 -27.69 0.58
C ASN A 43 -17.17 -28.47 -0.24
N ALA A 44 -15.95 -27.96 -0.36
CA ALA A 44 -14.83 -28.62 -1.01
C ALA A 44 -14.13 -29.65 -0.11
N GLY A 45 -14.54 -29.78 1.16
CA GLY A 45 -13.95 -30.73 2.11
C GLY A 45 -12.54 -30.34 2.58
N ILE A 46 -12.16 -29.07 2.46
CA ILE A 46 -10.84 -28.58 2.89
C ILE A 46 -10.74 -28.63 4.42
N PRO A 47 -9.65 -29.19 5.01
CA PRO A 47 -9.43 -29.19 6.45
C PRO A 47 -9.47 -27.80 7.10
N LYS A 48 -9.97 -27.70 8.33
CA LYS A 48 -10.21 -26.41 9.00
C LYS A 48 -8.93 -25.60 9.26
N ASP A 49 -7.84 -26.28 9.55
CA ASP A 49 -6.50 -25.69 9.69
C ASP A 49 -6.02 -25.08 8.37
N GLU A 50 -6.21 -25.77 7.25
CA GLU A 50 -5.89 -25.25 5.92
C GLU A 50 -6.77 -24.05 5.54
N GLN A 51 -8.06 -24.08 5.89
CA GLN A 51 -8.96 -22.93 5.69
C GLN A 51 -8.47 -21.68 6.43
N VAL A 52 -8.01 -21.84 7.68
CA VAL A 52 -7.48 -20.73 8.47
C VAL A 52 -6.25 -20.13 7.79
N ALA A 53 -5.30 -20.96 7.35
CA ALA A 53 -4.11 -20.51 6.64
C ALA A 53 -4.46 -19.73 5.36
N ILE A 54 -5.39 -20.24 4.54
CA ILE A 54 -5.85 -19.56 3.31
C ILE A 54 -6.42 -18.17 3.62
N ILE A 55 -7.23 -18.05 4.68
CA ILE A 55 -7.85 -16.78 5.05
C ILE A 55 -6.82 -15.79 5.60
N GLU A 56 -5.85 -16.28 6.39
CA GLU A 56 -4.74 -15.48 6.90
C GLU A 56 -3.88 -14.92 5.76
N ASP A 57 -3.46 -15.76 4.82
CA ASP A 57 -2.67 -15.35 3.64
C ASP A 57 -3.42 -14.30 2.82
N ARG A 58 -4.72 -14.53 2.58
CA ARG A 58 -5.59 -13.58 1.89
C ARG A 58 -5.61 -12.24 2.63
N ASN A 59 -5.78 -12.26 3.96
CA ASN A 59 -5.80 -11.03 4.76
C ASN A 59 -4.47 -10.28 4.69
N ILE A 60 -3.32 -10.98 4.69
CA ILE A 60 -1.99 -10.38 4.52
C ILE A 60 -1.90 -9.65 3.18
N ILE A 61 -2.28 -10.31 2.08
CA ILE A 61 -2.27 -9.72 0.73
C ILE A 61 -3.19 -8.51 0.65
N MET A 62 -4.40 -8.60 1.23
CA MET A 62 -5.35 -7.48 1.23
C MET A 62 -4.82 -6.28 2.01
N LYS A 63 -4.26 -6.48 3.21
CA LYS A 63 -3.66 -5.40 4.00
C LYS A 63 -2.52 -4.73 3.23
N HIS A 64 -1.69 -5.52 2.55
CA HIS A 64 -0.64 -4.99 1.68
C HIS A 64 -1.21 -4.14 0.53
N ASN A 65 -2.20 -4.64 -0.21
CA ASN A 65 -2.82 -3.90 -1.32
C ASN A 65 -3.51 -2.60 -0.86
N MET A 66 -4.20 -2.64 0.28
CA MET A 66 -4.81 -1.45 0.87
C MET A 66 -3.76 -0.41 1.28
N ARG A 67 -2.60 -0.86 1.78
CA ARG A 67 -1.48 0.02 2.11
C ARG A 67 -0.92 0.72 0.87
N LEU A 68 -0.85 0.05 -0.29
CA LEU A 68 -0.50 0.71 -1.56
C LEU A 68 -1.48 1.84 -1.90
N GLY A 69 -2.78 1.62 -1.64
CA GLY A 69 -3.81 2.65 -1.74
C GLY A 69 -3.55 3.85 -0.84
N LEU A 70 -3.11 3.64 0.41
CA LEU A 70 -2.72 4.72 1.33
C LEU A 70 -1.51 5.51 0.82
N ILE A 71 -0.48 4.83 0.30
CA ILE A 71 0.69 5.50 -0.29
C ILE A 71 0.26 6.36 -1.48
N SER A 72 -0.60 5.82 -2.35
CA SER A 72 -1.16 6.57 -3.47
C SER A 72 -1.96 7.79 -2.99
N GLU A 73 -2.83 7.62 -1.99
CA GLU A 73 -3.64 8.71 -1.42
C GLU A 73 -2.76 9.86 -0.92
N VAL A 74 -1.68 9.54 -0.20
CA VAL A 74 -0.84 10.53 0.45
C VAL A 74 0.14 11.17 -0.53
N PHE A 75 0.75 10.40 -1.43
CA PHE A 75 1.91 10.84 -2.21
C PHE A 75 1.67 10.94 -3.73
N ALA A 76 0.54 10.48 -4.28
CA ALA A 76 0.33 10.50 -5.74
C ALA A 76 0.48 11.91 -6.32
N LYS A 77 -0.10 12.93 -5.68
CA LYS A 77 -0.01 14.31 -6.18
C LYS A 77 1.44 14.82 -6.25
N SER A 78 2.24 14.56 -5.22
CA SER A 78 3.66 14.93 -5.19
C SER A 78 4.49 14.12 -6.19
N LEU A 79 4.20 12.82 -6.34
CA LEU A 79 4.86 11.95 -7.32
C LEU A 79 4.53 12.38 -8.74
N GLU A 80 3.26 12.66 -9.03
CA GLU A 80 2.79 13.18 -10.31
C GLU A 80 3.51 14.48 -10.66
N ALA A 81 3.58 15.44 -9.75
CA ALA A 81 4.27 16.70 -10.00
C ALA A 81 5.77 16.50 -10.29
N ALA A 82 6.43 15.64 -9.51
CA ALA A 82 7.86 15.36 -9.68
C ALA A 82 8.15 14.63 -11.00
N VAL A 83 7.44 13.54 -11.29
CA VAL A 83 7.67 12.70 -12.47
C VAL A 83 7.24 13.41 -13.76
N HIS A 84 6.08 14.10 -13.77
CA HIS A 84 5.62 14.82 -14.96
C HIS A 84 6.49 16.03 -15.34
N SER A 85 7.34 16.49 -14.43
CA SER A 85 8.33 17.54 -14.75
C SER A 85 9.42 17.03 -15.71
N PHE A 86 9.63 15.71 -15.80
CA PHE A 86 10.70 15.09 -16.60
C PHE A 86 10.21 14.04 -17.59
N ARG A 87 9.03 13.47 -17.39
CA ARG A 87 8.41 12.44 -18.23
C ARG A 87 7.01 12.84 -18.68
N SER A 88 6.54 12.26 -19.78
CA SER A 88 5.19 12.50 -20.29
C SER A 88 4.52 11.21 -20.78
N GLY A 89 3.20 11.26 -20.97
CA GLY A 89 2.43 10.13 -21.49
C GLY A 89 2.47 8.90 -20.57
N SER A 90 2.49 7.71 -21.19
CA SER A 90 2.48 6.43 -20.47
C SER A 90 3.73 6.21 -19.62
N GLU A 91 4.89 6.74 -20.04
CA GLU A 91 6.14 6.56 -19.31
C GLU A 91 6.08 7.19 -17.90
N ALA A 92 5.44 8.36 -17.78
CA ALA A 92 5.22 8.98 -16.48
C ALA A 92 4.26 8.16 -15.62
N GLN A 93 3.19 7.61 -16.20
CA GLN A 93 2.22 6.77 -15.49
C GLN A 93 2.86 5.48 -14.97
N ASP A 94 3.66 4.82 -15.81
CA ASP A 94 4.38 3.59 -15.45
C ASP A 94 5.38 3.86 -14.32
N GLU A 95 6.10 4.98 -14.37
CA GLU A 95 7.06 5.33 -13.32
C GLU A 95 6.37 5.67 -12.00
N ILE A 96 5.26 6.40 -12.02
CA ILE A 96 4.47 6.69 -10.80
C ILE A 96 3.95 5.38 -10.20
N ALA A 97 3.41 4.48 -11.02
CA ALA A 97 2.93 3.17 -10.57
C ALA A 97 4.08 2.34 -9.97
N ARG A 98 5.25 2.32 -10.62
CA ARG A 98 6.45 1.65 -10.12
C ARG A 98 6.87 2.22 -8.75
N LEU A 99 6.92 3.53 -8.61
CA LEU A 99 7.31 4.20 -7.36
C LEU A 99 6.36 3.83 -6.21
N ILE A 100 5.05 3.74 -6.45
CA ILE A 100 4.07 3.33 -5.43
C ILE A 100 4.23 1.84 -5.07
N VAL A 101 4.27 0.95 -6.06
CA VAL A 101 4.31 -0.50 -5.84
C VAL A 101 5.63 -0.95 -5.20
N THR A 102 6.73 -0.27 -5.52
CA THR A 102 8.06 -0.59 -4.97
C THR A 102 8.39 0.16 -3.68
N ALA A 103 7.49 1.01 -3.18
CA ALA A 103 7.70 1.79 -1.97
C ALA A 103 7.77 0.90 -0.72
N VAL A 104 8.91 0.97 -0.01
CA VAL A 104 9.14 0.20 1.21
C VAL A 104 8.79 1.04 2.41
N GLY A 105 7.91 0.52 3.27
CA GLY A 105 7.54 1.16 4.53
C GLY A 105 8.13 0.50 5.74
N ILE A 106 8.57 1.31 6.69
CA ILE A 106 9.02 0.87 7.99
C ILE A 106 8.24 1.63 9.06
N ARG A 107 7.44 0.89 9.83
CA ARG A 107 6.70 1.42 10.97
C ARG A 107 7.68 1.93 12.03
N GLN A 108 7.42 3.12 12.54
CA GLN A 108 8.23 3.78 13.56
C GLN A 108 7.64 3.54 14.95
N GLN A 109 8.41 3.91 15.99
CA GLN A 109 8.00 3.73 17.39
C GLN A 109 6.75 4.54 17.77
N ASP A 110 6.47 5.63 17.06
CA ASP A 110 5.35 6.54 17.30
C ASP A 110 4.10 6.19 16.47
N ASP A 111 4.06 5.00 15.87
CA ASP A 111 3.04 4.53 14.91
C ASP A 111 3.01 5.25 13.55
N SER A 112 3.93 6.17 13.28
CA SER A 112 4.12 6.69 11.94
C SER A 112 4.76 5.64 11.03
N GLU A 113 4.74 5.89 9.72
CA GLU A 113 5.38 5.01 8.75
C GLU A 113 6.35 5.80 7.88
N LEU A 114 7.62 5.39 7.91
CA LEU A 114 8.66 5.93 7.04
C LEU A 114 8.63 5.17 5.71
N VAL A 115 8.27 5.84 4.63
CA VAL A 115 8.15 5.29 3.28
C VAL A 115 9.34 5.71 2.46
N THR A 116 10.08 4.74 1.94
CA THR A 116 11.23 4.93 1.06
C THR A 116 10.83 4.70 -0.39
N PHE A 117 11.06 5.71 -1.23
CA PHE A 117 10.88 5.66 -2.68
C PHE A 117 12.24 5.60 -3.35
N VAL A 118 12.39 4.72 -4.34
CA VAL A 118 13.64 4.57 -5.10
C VAL A 118 13.42 5.10 -6.51
N PHE A 119 14.08 6.20 -6.85
CA PHE A 119 14.00 6.88 -8.14
C PHE A 119 15.08 6.39 -9.10
N LEU A 120 14.77 6.49 -10.40
CA LEU A 120 15.73 6.20 -11.47
C LEU A 120 16.65 7.40 -11.76
N THR A 121 16.22 8.63 -11.47
CA THR A 121 16.98 9.85 -11.73
C THR A 121 17.06 10.76 -10.50
N GLN A 122 18.13 11.56 -10.42
CA GLN A 122 18.32 12.50 -9.30
C GLN A 122 17.32 13.66 -9.38
N SER A 123 17.05 14.17 -10.58
CA SER A 123 16.15 15.31 -10.78
C SER A 123 14.72 15.02 -10.31
N GLU A 124 14.21 13.81 -10.55
CA GLU A 124 12.90 13.38 -10.07
C GLU A 124 12.89 13.23 -8.54
N ALA A 125 13.96 12.66 -7.98
CA ALA A 125 14.11 12.52 -6.54
C ALA A 125 14.14 13.88 -5.84
N ASP A 126 14.93 14.84 -6.34
CA ASP A 126 15.04 16.18 -5.78
C ASP A 126 13.71 16.93 -5.88
N ALA A 127 13.00 16.82 -7.01
CA ALA A 127 11.69 17.43 -7.19
C ALA A 127 10.64 16.84 -6.23
N PHE A 128 10.68 15.53 -6.00
CA PHE A 128 9.79 14.87 -5.05
C PHE A 128 10.14 15.20 -3.59
N ASP A 129 11.43 15.31 -3.26
CA ASP A 129 11.87 15.67 -1.92
C ASP A 129 11.46 17.10 -1.55
N ALA A 130 11.53 18.02 -2.51
CA ALA A 130 11.05 19.39 -2.36
C ALA A 130 9.51 19.51 -2.29
N ALA A 131 8.77 18.48 -2.72
CA ALA A 131 7.31 18.47 -2.68
C ALA A 131 6.78 18.25 -1.24
N PRO A 132 5.72 18.96 -0.84
CA PRO A 132 5.11 18.82 0.48
C PRO A 132 4.45 17.46 0.71
#